data_AF-A0A8T4M3Y7-F1
#
_entry.id   AF-A0A8T4M3Y7-F1
#
_cell.length_a   1.000
_cell.length_b   1.000
_cell.length_c   1.000
_cell.angle_alpha   90.00
_cell.angle_beta   90.00
_cell.angle_gamma   90.00
#
_symmetry.space_group_name_H-M   'P 1'
#
loop_
_entity.id
_entity.type
_entity.pdbx_description
1 polymer ?
#
loop_
_entity_poly.entity_id
_entity_poly.type
_entity_poly.pdbx_seq_one_letter_code
_entity_poly.pdbx_strand_id
1 'polypeptide(L)'
;MKGEIYEMLNKQWKSACKVILMQEIGELKEYEGWLRESLEPLSIEKSGISGKKILAVGNYPKGIKFISFDEVDQGKKFQPLSINDIKDIDGIADAVRERASYCGNIVLGNSSQIEHSTGIEDSHFMLGSHTFHKSEYIAHCTLGRETSHAFGSSFIGESSFLIKSDNIWRTARCFCSSWVYESSDAHYSHGLNGCFDCMFCFGLRGAKNCVGNVQLEKGKYAELKTKLLVEITAELKKRKRLAFVTEIVPKKKTTLQFRPTPEKAKESDFGAIEAAFSKACELIFGRSIGSILPLEKYLLRNVRGSSAHSSALSGTPVFAGSMQLDLERVKTGRLATFYELLGMSKIRESPEGVKMENIRLSNIQNLIEPIAYFSTEEETQSKNIIECPTANCASDCFRCNRTYYVKYCALSFWPRNSEHMFGCDSTRNSSFCIKCHNSYKLGRCFEADTSQNCTGCYFIHNCENVHDSMFCFNVKNLRYAIGNAEVGREKFMQAKEALQKYIIERLERSNALELDIFNIGHCKN
;
A
#
# COMPACT_ATOMS: atom_id res chain seq x y z
N MET A 1 -26.32 11.38 18.42
CA MET A 1 -26.15 12.43 17.40
C MET A 1 -25.17 11.89 16.36
N LYS A 2 -25.27 12.28 15.08
CA LYS A 2 -24.22 12.02 14.09
C LYS A 2 -23.21 13.18 14.14
N GLY A 3 -21.93 12.90 13.88
CA GLY A 3 -20.89 13.94 13.83
C GLY A 3 -20.96 14.77 12.54
N GLU A 4 -20.39 15.98 12.59
CA GLU A 4 -20.24 16.88 11.44
C GLU A 4 -19.51 16.18 10.27
N ILE A 5 -18.42 15.48 10.59
CA ILE A 5 -17.60 14.68 9.68
C ILE A 5 -18.46 13.66 8.91
N TYR A 6 -19.32 12.92 9.63
CA TYR A 6 -20.23 11.97 9.01
C TYR A 6 -21.22 12.65 8.06
N GLU A 7 -21.86 13.77 8.45
CA GLU A 7 -22.86 14.38 7.57
C GLU A 7 -22.26 15.01 6.31
N MET A 8 -21.04 15.55 6.39
CA MET A 8 -20.30 15.99 5.20
C MET A 8 -19.98 14.79 4.28
N LEU A 9 -19.42 13.71 4.83
CA LEU A 9 -19.10 12.51 4.04
C LEU A 9 -20.32 11.80 3.49
N ASN A 10 -21.45 11.78 4.22
CA ASN A 10 -22.72 11.23 3.78
C ASN A 10 -23.34 12.02 2.62
N LYS A 11 -23.22 13.35 2.65
CA LYS A 11 -23.58 14.23 1.51
C LYS A 11 -22.75 13.91 0.27
N GLN A 12 -21.44 13.76 0.42
CA GLN A 12 -20.55 13.48 -0.71
C GLN A 12 -20.68 12.03 -1.22
N TRP A 13 -20.94 11.07 -0.33
CA TRP A 13 -21.33 9.69 -0.67
C TRP A 13 -22.57 9.66 -1.56
N LYS A 14 -23.64 10.39 -1.19
CA LYS A 14 -24.87 10.50 -1.99
C LYS A 14 -24.59 11.12 -3.36
N SER A 15 -23.79 12.19 -3.41
CA SER A 15 -23.32 12.81 -4.65
C SER A 15 -22.58 11.82 -5.56
N ALA A 16 -21.58 11.11 -5.01
CA ALA A 16 -20.80 10.10 -5.70
C ALA A 16 -21.68 8.95 -6.26
N CYS A 17 -22.60 8.44 -5.45
CA CYS A 17 -23.57 7.42 -5.87
C CYS A 17 -24.47 7.93 -7.00
N LYS A 18 -24.99 9.15 -6.89
CA LYS A 18 -25.83 9.77 -7.94
C LYS A 18 -25.09 9.90 -9.28
N VAL A 19 -23.78 10.16 -9.26
CA VAL A 19 -22.95 10.23 -10.48
C VAL A 19 -22.62 8.83 -11.04
N ILE A 20 -22.26 7.86 -10.20
CA ILE A 20 -21.73 6.56 -10.63
C ILE A 20 -22.82 5.51 -10.91
N LEU A 21 -23.93 5.61 -10.19
CA LEU A 21 -25.05 4.67 -10.14
C LEU A 21 -26.38 5.30 -10.59
N MET A 22 -26.32 6.52 -11.14
CA MET A 22 -27.45 7.34 -11.62
C MET A 22 -28.46 7.77 -10.54
N GLN A 23 -28.32 7.32 -9.29
CA GLN A 23 -29.23 7.64 -8.18
C GLN A 23 -28.55 7.47 -6.81
N GLU A 24 -29.11 8.10 -5.78
CA GLU A 24 -28.69 7.89 -4.39
C GLU A 24 -29.15 6.51 -3.89
N ILE A 25 -28.29 5.84 -3.10
CA ILE A 25 -28.50 4.45 -2.64
C ILE A 25 -28.89 4.31 -1.17
N GLY A 26 -28.61 5.32 -0.36
CA GLY A 26 -28.91 5.34 1.07
C GLY A 26 -27.92 6.18 1.87
N GLU A 27 -27.84 5.90 3.16
CA GLU A 27 -26.92 6.53 4.10
C GLU A 27 -25.56 5.81 4.07
N LEU A 28 -24.45 6.55 4.11
CA LEU A 28 -23.08 5.98 4.09
C LEU A 28 -22.89 4.85 5.13
N LYS A 29 -23.45 5.03 6.34
CA LYS A 29 -23.37 4.05 7.43
C LYS A 29 -24.00 2.69 7.11
N GLU A 30 -25.01 2.64 6.24
CA GLU A 30 -25.64 1.36 5.86
C GLU A 30 -24.69 0.45 5.06
N TYR A 31 -23.63 1.03 4.49
CA TYR A 31 -22.69 0.37 3.59
C TYR A 31 -21.30 0.15 4.22
N GLU A 32 -21.04 0.64 5.44
CA GLU A 32 -19.73 0.55 6.11
C GLU A 32 -19.13 -0.86 6.05
N GLY A 33 -19.92 -1.89 6.39
CA GLY A 33 -19.46 -3.28 6.37
C GLY A 33 -18.93 -3.70 5.00
N TRP A 34 -19.75 -3.51 3.96
CA TRP A 34 -19.39 -3.82 2.57
C TRP A 34 -18.18 -3.04 2.07
N LEU A 35 -18.10 -1.74 2.38
CA LEU A 35 -16.97 -0.90 2.01
C LEU A 35 -15.66 -1.46 2.61
N ARG A 36 -15.71 -1.91 3.88
CA ARG A 36 -14.55 -2.41 4.63
C ARG A 36 -14.15 -3.86 4.34
N GLU A 37 -15.00 -4.69 3.74
CA GLU A 37 -14.77 -6.13 3.47
C GLU A 37 -13.45 -6.52 2.78
N SER A 38 -12.78 -5.58 2.10
CA SER A 38 -11.62 -5.86 1.24
C SER A 38 -10.37 -5.07 1.60
N LEU A 39 -10.43 -4.31 2.70
CA LEU A 39 -9.37 -3.41 3.16
C LEU A 39 -8.40 -4.14 4.09
N GLU A 40 -7.26 -3.52 4.34
CA GLU A 40 -6.34 -3.95 5.38
C GLU A 40 -6.96 -3.70 6.77
N PRO A 41 -6.97 -4.69 7.70
CA PRO A 41 -7.59 -4.52 9.00
C PRO A 41 -6.72 -3.63 9.91
N LEU A 42 -7.24 -2.46 10.28
CA LEU A 42 -6.67 -1.62 11.33
C LEU A 42 -6.66 -2.34 12.67
N SER A 43 -5.52 -2.32 13.38
CA SER A 43 -5.47 -2.73 14.77
C SER A 43 -6.23 -1.74 15.65
N ILE A 44 -6.94 -2.26 16.66
CA ILE A 44 -7.75 -1.47 17.59
C ILE A 44 -7.13 -1.62 18.97
N GLU A 45 -6.42 -0.57 19.38
CA GLU A 45 -5.64 -0.54 20.62
C GLU A 45 -6.28 0.42 21.64
N LYS A 46 -5.72 0.45 22.86
CA LYS A 46 -6.13 1.39 23.92
C LYS A 46 -4.95 2.23 24.36
N SER A 47 -5.20 3.52 24.64
CA SER A 47 -4.21 4.41 25.22
C SER A 47 -3.83 3.97 26.63
N GLY A 48 -2.54 3.80 26.88
CA GLY A 48 -1.96 3.64 28.21
C GLY A 48 -1.98 4.90 29.07
N ILE A 49 -2.50 6.03 28.57
CA ILE A 49 -2.74 7.27 29.32
C ILE A 49 -4.22 7.40 29.70
N SER A 50 -5.12 7.26 28.72
CA SER A 50 -6.55 7.63 28.88
C SER A 50 -7.54 6.47 28.69
N GLY A 51 -7.09 5.31 28.21
CA GLY A 51 -7.97 4.23 27.73
C GLY A 51 -8.66 4.51 26.39
N LYS A 52 -8.43 5.68 25.75
CA LYS A 52 -8.96 6.07 24.43
C LYS A 52 -8.70 4.98 23.38
N LYS A 53 -9.66 4.76 22.50
CA LYS A 53 -9.52 3.87 21.34
C LYS A 53 -8.49 4.44 20.36
N ILE A 54 -7.50 3.63 20.01
CA ILE A 54 -6.45 3.93 19.05
C ILE A 54 -6.61 3.06 17.81
N LEU A 55 -6.29 3.63 16.66
CA LEU A 55 -6.13 2.91 15.40
C LEU A 55 -4.69 3.01 14.94
N ALA A 56 -4.06 1.85 14.74
CA ALA A 56 -2.69 1.74 14.27
C ALA A 56 -2.60 0.86 13.01
N VAL A 57 -1.45 0.96 12.34
CA VAL A 57 -1.09 0.25 11.10
C VAL A 57 0.31 -0.35 11.34
N GLY A 58 0.50 -1.62 11.02
CA GLY A 58 1.78 -2.33 11.21
C GLY A 58 1.73 -3.46 12.24
N ASN A 59 2.74 -4.33 12.18
CA ASN A 59 2.79 -5.61 12.90
C ASN A 59 3.43 -5.48 14.29
N TYR A 60 2.80 -4.70 15.17
CA TYR A 60 3.31 -4.48 16.52
C TYR A 60 3.20 -5.72 17.43
N PRO A 61 4.18 -5.96 18.35
CA PRO A 61 4.10 -7.03 19.34
C PRO A 61 2.90 -6.88 20.29
N LYS A 62 2.33 -8.02 20.73
CA LYS A 62 1.25 -8.02 21.73
C LYS A 62 1.74 -7.49 23.07
N GLY A 63 0.93 -6.64 23.71
CA GLY A 63 1.25 -6.03 25.00
C GLY A 63 2.18 -4.81 24.93
N ILE A 64 2.51 -4.33 23.72
CA ILE A 64 3.24 -3.08 23.54
C ILE A 64 2.39 -1.89 24.03
N LYS A 65 3.03 -0.85 24.55
CA LYS A 65 2.35 0.35 25.06
C LYS A 65 2.00 1.33 23.94
N PHE A 66 0.71 1.50 23.68
CA PHE A 66 0.19 2.54 22.77
C PHE A 66 -0.31 3.78 23.52
N ILE A 67 -0.25 4.93 22.85
CA ILE A 67 -0.89 6.21 23.17
C ILE A 67 -1.53 6.81 21.91
N SER A 68 -2.49 7.70 22.05
CA SER A 68 -3.04 8.43 20.90
C SER A 68 -2.11 9.59 20.55
N PHE A 69 -1.95 9.92 19.26
CA PHE A 69 -0.98 10.94 18.83
C PHE A 69 -1.24 12.34 19.42
N ASP A 70 -2.49 12.67 19.71
CA ASP A 70 -2.93 13.89 20.41
C ASP A 70 -2.68 13.88 21.93
N GLU A 71 -2.19 12.77 22.50
CA GLU A 71 -1.82 12.62 23.92
C GLU A 71 -0.29 12.73 24.15
N VAL A 72 0.48 13.03 23.09
CA VAL A 72 1.94 13.17 23.16
C VAL A 72 2.32 14.53 23.76
N ASP A 73 2.84 14.51 24.99
CA ASP A 73 3.47 15.67 25.62
C ASP A 73 4.82 16.01 24.95
N GLN A 74 4.77 16.87 23.94
CA GLN A 74 5.93 17.44 23.24
C GLN A 74 6.81 18.35 24.14
N GLY A 75 6.32 18.77 25.31
CA GLY A 75 7.07 19.57 26.27
C GLY A 75 7.90 18.73 27.26
N LYS A 76 7.66 17.42 27.33
CA LYS A 76 8.26 16.52 28.32
C LYS A 76 9.77 16.37 28.13
N LYS A 77 10.54 16.92 29.08
CA LYS A 77 11.99 16.73 29.15
C LYS A 77 12.33 15.43 29.88
N PHE A 78 13.26 14.65 29.31
CA PHE A 78 13.81 13.45 29.93
C PHE A 78 15.25 13.72 30.39
N GLN A 79 15.72 13.01 31.42
CA GLN A 79 17.10 13.13 31.87
C GLN A 79 18.07 12.48 30.87
N PRO A 80 19.24 13.09 30.60
CA PRO A 80 20.29 12.48 29.80
C PRO A 80 20.77 11.15 30.38
N LEU A 81 21.22 10.26 29.49
CA LEU A 81 21.76 8.96 29.89
C LEU A 81 23.11 9.11 30.63
N SER A 82 23.28 8.26 31.65
CA SER A 82 24.50 8.14 32.45
C SER A 82 25.61 7.46 31.64
N ILE A 83 26.86 7.55 32.12
CA ILE A 83 27.99 6.85 31.50
C ILE A 83 27.93 5.32 31.67
N ASN A 84 27.09 4.81 32.58
CA ASN A 84 26.83 3.38 32.70
C ASN A 84 25.83 2.91 31.64
N ASP A 85 24.80 3.72 31.36
CA ASP A 85 23.70 3.39 30.45
C ASP A 85 24.17 3.32 28.98
N ILE A 86 25.31 3.96 28.65
CA ILE A 86 25.87 4.09 27.29
C ILE A 86 26.96 3.03 27.01
N LYS A 87 27.21 2.09 27.94
CA LYS A 87 28.29 1.08 27.80
C LYS A 87 28.07 0.10 26.65
N ASP A 88 26.84 -0.30 26.42
CA ASP A 88 26.41 -1.27 25.42
C ASP A 88 24.94 -1.05 25.04
N ILE A 89 24.45 -1.79 24.05
CA ILE A 89 23.09 -1.61 23.52
C ILE A 89 21.99 -2.13 24.45
N ASP A 90 22.27 -3.15 25.28
CA ASP A 90 21.28 -3.67 26.22
C ASP A 90 21.05 -2.66 27.35
N GLY A 91 22.12 -2.04 27.87
CA GLY A 91 22.04 -0.91 28.80
C GLY A 91 21.30 0.31 28.25
N ILE A 92 21.52 0.67 26.98
CA ILE A 92 20.76 1.74 26.31
C ILE A 92 19.28 1.34 26.20
N ALA A 93 18.99 0.12 25.73
CA ALA A 93 17.62 -0.34 25.53
C ALA A 93 16.82 -0.39 26.85
N ASP A 94 17.42 -0.89 27.93
CA ASP A 94 16.81 -0.92 29.26
C ASP A 94 16.55 0.50 29.81
N ALA A 95 17.50 1.43 29.66
CA ALA A 95 17.37 2.81 30.12
C ALA A 95 16.35 3.66 29.33
N VAL A 96 15.92 3.21 28.14
CA VAL A 96 14.92 3.88 27.29
C VAL A 96 13.58 3.15 27.19
N ARG A 97 13.46 1.88 27.60
CA ARG A 97 12.23 1.07 27.49
C ARG A 97 10.99 1.79 28.05
N GLU A 98 11.06 2.28 29.28
CA GLU A 98 9.97 3.01 29.95
C GLU A 98 9.62 4.37 29.30
N ARG A 99 10.50 4.88 28.42
CA ARG A 99 10.29 6.12 27.65
C ARG A 99 9.54 5.85 26.34
N ALA A 100 9.60 4.62 25.80
CA ALA A 100 8.95 4.25 24.55
C ALA A 100 7.42 4.18 24.70
N SER A 101 6.69 4.68 23.71
CA SER A 101 5.21 4.58 23.62
C SER A 101 4.77 4.83 22.19
N TYR A 102 4.14 3.84 21.57
CA TYR A 102 3.78 3.84 20.15
C TYR A 102 2.51 4.66 19.92
N CYS A 103 2.42 5.35 18.79
CA CYS A 103 1.25 6.19 18.48
C CYS A 103 0.37 5.54 17.42
N GLY A 104 -0.94 5.69 17.60
CA GLY A 104 -1.92 5.62 16.52
C GLY A 104 -2.84 6.83 16.57
N ASN A 105 -3.89 6.83 15.74
CA ASN A 105 -4.66 8.05 15.40
C ASN A 105 -3.74 9.19 14.89
N ILE A 106 -2.71 8.86 14.10
CA ILE A 106 -1.68 9.82 13.65
C ILE A 106 -2.30 10.79 12.63
N VAL A 107 -2.20 12.08 12.92
CA VAL A 107 -2.69 13.18 12.08
C VAL A 107 -1.60 14.26 12.01
N LEU A 108 -1.17 14.62 10.80
CA LEU A 108 -0.03 15.47 10.48
C LEU A 108 -0.39 16.54 9.44
N GLY A 109 0.49 17.51 9.26
CA GLY A 109 0.29 18.64 8.34
C GLY A 109 -0.94 19.49 8.70
N ASN A 110 -1.53 20.14 7.70
CA ASN A 110 -2.72 20.98 7.84
C ASN A 110 -4.03 20.16 7.85
N SER A 111 -4.05 18.99 8.48
CA SER A 111 -5.23 18.10 8.45
C SER A 111 -6.35 18.55 9.40
N SER A 112 -7.61 18.31 9.03
CA SER A 112 -8.77 18.66 9.87
C SER A 112 -9.99 17.75 9.63
N GLN A 113 -10.97 17.75 10.55
CA GLN A 113 -12.20 16.95 10.43
C GLN A 113 -11.91 15.44 10.22
N ILE A 114 -11.12 14.86 11.13
CA ILE A 114 -10.61 13.48 11.06
C ILE A 114 -11.28 12.61 12.15
N GLU A 115 -12.00 11.56 11.75
CA GLU A 115 -12.64 10.60 12.65
C GLU A 115 -12.15 9.17 12.34
N HIS A 116 -11.84 8.41 13.40
CA HIS A 116 -11.46 6.99 13.30
C HIS A 116 -10.44 6.68 12.19
N SER A 117 -9.41 7.51 12.04
CA SER A 117 -8.43 7.41 10.95
C SER A 117 -7.00 7.63 11.47
N THR A 118 -5.98 7.15 10.75
CA THR A 118 -4.57 7.20 11.19
C THR A 118 -3.59 7.26 10.00
N GLY A 119 -2.43 7.90 10.18
CA GLY A 119 -1.49 8.16 9.08
C GLY A 119 -2.07 9.16 8.07
N ILE A 120 -2.64 10.26 8.56
CA ILE A 120 -3.32 11.27 7.74
C ILE A 120 -2.47 12.54 7.65
N GLU A 121 -2.25 13.07 6.44
CA GLU A 121 -1.37 14.21 6.16
C GLU A 121 -2.04 15.21 5.20
N ASP A 122 -2.02 16.51 5.52
CA ASP A 122 -2.61 17.61 4.73
C ASP A 122 -4.03 17.31 4.20
N SER A 123 -4.90 16.70 5.01
CA SER A 123 -6.15 16.08 4.54
C SER A 123 -7.38 16.45 5.37
N HIS A 124 -8.57 16.39 4.74
CA HIS A 124 -9.80 16.95 5.31
C HIS A 124 -10.99 16.00 5.16
N PHE A 125 -11.84 15.84 6.19
CA PHE A 125 -13.04 14.98 6.15
C PHE A 125 -12.71 13.49 5.92
N MET A 126 -11.98 12.88 6.85
CA MET A 126 -11.61 11.46 6.82
C MET A 126 -12.44 10.66 7.81
N LEU A 127 -13.00 9.52 7.39
CA LEU A 127 -13.66 8.56 8.28
C LEU A 127 -13.11 7.14 8.09
N GLY A 128 -12.73 6.46 9.17
CA GLY A 128 -12.48 5.01 9.15
C GLY A 128 -11.36 4.56 8.21
N SER A 129 -10.38 5.43 7.91
CA SER A 129 -9.42 5.28 6.80
C SER A 129 -7.96 5.40 7.25
N HIS A 130 -6.99 4.97 6.44
CA HIS A 130 -5.58 5.13 6.80
C HIS A 130 -4.59 5.32 5.66
N THR A 131 -3.49 5.99 6.00
CA THR A 131 -2.36 6.31 5.10
C THR A 131 -2.81 7.17 3.91
N PHE A 132 -3.24 8.40 4.18
CA PHE A 132 -3.72 9.37 3.19
C PHE A 132 -2.95 10.70 3.24
N HIS A 133 -2.54 11.20 2.07
CA HIS A 133 -1.82 12.47 1.89
C HIS A 133 -2.58 13.38 0.92
N LYS A 134 -2.80 14.66 1.28
CA LYS A 134 -3.42 15.69 0.42
C LYS A 134 -4.74 15.24 -0.21
N SER A 135 -5.63 14.70 0.61
CA SER A 135 -6.88 14.09 0.16
C SER A 135 -8.07 14.62 0.97
N GLU A 136 -9.25 14.63 0.35
CA GLU A 136 -10.46 15.24 0.92
C GLU A 136 -11.46 14.16 1.34
N TYR A 137 -12.63 14.04 0.67
CA TYR A 137 -13.76 13.25 1.13
C TYR A 137 -13.55 11.72 1.02
N ILE A 138 -12.86 11.15 2.00
CA ILE A 138 -12.55 9.71 2.07
C ILE A 138 -13.28 9.04 3.24
N ALA A 139 -13.99 7.94 2.96
CA ALA A 139 -14.54 7.07 4.00
C ALA A 139 -14.28 5.58 3.76
N HIS A 140 -13.72 4.90 4.76
CA HIS A 140 -13.37 3.49 4.72
C HIS A 140 -12.44 3.16 3.55
N CYS A 141 -11.24 3.74 3.51
CA CYS A 141 -10.23 3.48 2.48
C CYS A 141 -8.83 3.24 3.06
N THR A 142 -7.96 2.62 2.26
CA THR A 142 -6.59 2.22 2.62
C THR A 142 -5.60 2.72 1.57
N LEU A 143 -4.55 3.44 1.98
CA LEU A 143 -3.41 3.83 1.15
C LEU A 143 -3.78 4.64 -0.09
N GLY A 144 -3.80 5.98 0.05
CA GLY A 144 -4.08 6.88 -1.07
C GLY A 144 -3.40 8.25 -0.98
N ARG A 145 -3.43 9.00 -2.08
CA ARG A 145 -2.92 10.38 -2.12
C ARG A 145 -3.65 11.24 -3.15
N GLU A 146 -3.59 12.55 -2.95
CA GLU A 146 -4.00 13.56 -3.94
C GLU A 146 -5.46 13.34 -4.41
N THR A 147 -6.31 12.73 -3.57
CA THR A 147 -7.61 12.15 -3.94
C THR A 147 -8.76 13.00 -3.41
N SER A 148 -9.67 13.41 -4.29
CA SER A 148 -10.81 14.25 -3.89
C SER A 148 -11.93 13.46 -3.21
N HIS A 149 -12.24 12.25 -3.68
CA HIS A 149 -13.39 11.47 -3.23
C HIS A 149 -13.17 9.96 -3.42
N ALA A 150 -13.18 9.18 -2.33
CA ALA A 150 -13.15 7.72 -2.41
C ALA A 150 -13.83 7.04 -1.21
N PHE A 151 -14.54 5.96 -1.49
CA PHE A 151 -15.25 5.15 -0.51
C PHE A 151 -14.88 3.68 -0.71
N GLY A 152 -14.68 2.91 0.36
CA GLY A 152 -14.46 1.45 0.28
C GLY A 152 -13.27 0.98 -0.56
N SER A 153 -12.27 1.84 -0.78
CA SER A 153 -11.31 1.72 -1.88
C SER A 153 -9.85 1.69 -1.40
N SER A 154 -8.94 1.21 -2.25
CA SER A 154 -7.53 1.03 -1.89
C SER A 154 -6.54 1.34 -3.03
N PHE A 155 -5.32 1.74 -2.68
CA PHE A 155 -4.23 2.09 -3.62
C PHE A 155 -4.63 3.17 -4.61
N ILE A 156 -4.94 4.34 -4.05
CA ILE A 156 -5.64 5.42 -4.75
C ILE A 156 -4.68 6.57 -5.08
N GLY A 157 -4.65 7.01 -6.33
CA GLY A 157 -4.15 8.32 -6.73
C GLY A 157 -5.25 9.24 -7.23
N GLU A 158 -4.86 10.43 -7.69
CA GLU A 158 -5.72 11.52 -8.16
C GLU A 158 -6.99 11.02 -8.86
N SER A 159 -8.12 11.17 -8.18
CA SER A 159 -9.40 10.58 -8.60
C SER A 159 -10.59 11.37 -8.05
N SER A 160 -11.71 11.26 -8.76
CA SER A 160 -13.00 11.82 -8.39
C SER A 160 -14.08 10.76 -8.51
N PHE A 161 -14.56 10.35 -7.33
CA PHE A 161 -15.63 9.39 -7.09
C PHE A 161 -15.25 7.95 -7.47
N LEU A 162 -14.81 7.20 -6.45
CA LEU A 162 -14.61 5.75 -6.44
C LEU A 162 -15.42 5.16 -5.26
N ILE A 163 -16.12 4.04 -5.45
CA ILE A 163 -17.11 3.54 -4.44
C ILE A 163 -16.75 2.20 -3.80
N LYS A 164 -15.96 1.36 -4.48
CA LYS A 164 -15.27 0.18 -3.91
C LYS A 164 -14.30 -0.33 -4.98
N SER A 165 -13.12 0.27 -5.09
CA SER A 165 -12.18 0.03 -6.19
C SER A 165 -10.73 -0.05 -5.69
N ASP A 166 -9.89 -0.84 -6.36
CA ASP A 166 -8.51 -1.12 -5.92
C ASP A 166 -7.44 -0.87 -6.99
N ASN A 167 -6.30 -0.31 -6.60
CA ASN A 167 -5.18 0.01 -7.49
C ASN A 167 -5.61 0.90 -8.65
N ILE A 168 -5.91 2.16 -8.33
CA ILE A 168 -6.55 3.13 -9.20
C ILE A 168 -5.69 4.38 -9.34
N TRP A 169 -5.35 4.75 -10.58
CA TRP A 169 -4.51 5.91 -10.87
C TRP A 169 -5.17 6.81 -11.92
N ARG A 170 -5.34 8.11 -11.63
CA ARG A 170 -5.89 9.11 -12.58
C ARG A 170 -7.21 8.67 -13.20
N THR A 171 -8.15 8.23 -12.36
CA THR A 171 -9.40 7.62 -12.81
C THR A 171 -10.62 8.18 -12.09
N ALA A 172 -11.71 8.36 -12.83
CA ALA A 172 -12.94 8.96 -12.34
C ALA A 172 -14.17 8.06 -12.58
N ARG A 173 -15.21 8.23 -11.75
CA ARG A 173 -16.52 7.58 -11.88
C ARG A 173 -16.43 6.04 -12.00
N CYS A 174 -15.68 5.40 -11.10
CA CYS A 174 -15.33 3.96 -11.19
C CYS A 174 -15.87 3.14 -10.00
N PHE A 175 -16.33 1.91 -10.30
CA PHE A 175 -17.16 1.10 -9.39
C PHE A 175 -16.83 -0.40 -9.43
N CYS A 176 -16.56 -1.01 -8.27
CA CYS A 176 -16.27 -2.44 -8.14
C CYS A 176 -15.17 -2.97 -9.07
N SER A 177 -14.26 -2.10 -9.53
CA SER A 177 -13.19 -2.39 -10.48
C SER A 177 -11.83 -2.46 -9.78
N SER A 178 -10.83 -3.08 -10.40
CA SER A 178 -9.45 -3.00 -9.93
C SER A 178 -8.45 -2.79 -11.05
N TRP A 179 -7.27 -2.24 -10.76
CA TRP A 179 -6.22 -2.02 -11.76
C TRP A 179 -6.73 -1.18 -12.93
N VAL A 180 -7.13 0.05 -12.64
CA VAL A 180 -7.69 0.98 -13.62
C VAL A 180 -6.87 2.27 -13.63
N TYR A 181 -6.28 2.56 -14.78
CA TYR A 181 -5.29 3.62 -14.96
C TYR A 181 -5.75 4.59 -16.05
N GLU A 182 -5.67 5.90 -15.81
CA GLU A 182 -5.91 6.96 -16.80
C GLU A 182 -7.24 6.78 -17.59
N SER A 183 -8.28 6.32 -16.88
CA SER A 183 -9.55 5.83 -17.43
C SER A 183 -10.77 6.45 -16.73
N SER A 184 -11.97 6.35 -17.31
CA SER A 184 -13.23 6.73 -16.61
C SER A 184 -14.42 5.86 -16.98
N ASP A 185 -15.45 5.86 -16.10
CA ASP A 185 -16.67 5.05 -16.27
C ASP A 185 -16.37 3.55 -16.39
N ALA A 186 -15.52 3.09 -15.47
CA ALA A 186 -15.08 1.70 -15.36
C ALA A 186 -15.87 0.98 -14.25
N HIS A 187 -16.84 0.15 -14.65
CA HIS A 187 -17.65 -0.66 -13.75
C HIS A 187 -17.24 -2.13 -13.86
N TYR A 188 -17.02 -2.81 -12.73
CA TYR A 188 -16.73 -4.24 -12.66
C TYR A 188 -15.58 -4.73 -13.56
N SER A 189 -14.59 -3.88 -13.81
CA SER A 189 -13.54 -4.12 -14.80
C SER A 189 -12.18 -4.36 -14.14
N HIS A 190 -11.26 -5.01 -14.87
CA HIS A 190 -9.91 -5.27 -14.39
C HIS A 190 -8.82 -5.00 -15.44
N GLY A 191 -7.72 -4.39 -15.01
CA GLY A 191 -6.53 -4.22 -15.83
C GLY A 191 -6.78 -3.32 -17.04
N LEU A 192 -7.46 -2.19 -16.86
CA LEU A 192 -7.75 -1.20 -17.91
C LEU A 192 -6.72 -0.06 -17.89
N ASN A 193 -6.33 0.44 -19.06
CA ASN A 193 -5.53 1.66 -19.18
C ASN A 193 -6.01 2.52 -20.37
N GLY A 194 -6.21 3.82 -20.17
CA GLY A 194 -6.68 4.75 -21.20
C GLY A 194 -8.10 4.46 -21.71
N CYS A 195 -8.97 3.88 -20.88
CA CYS A 195 -10.28 3.36 -21.28
C CYS A 195 -11.44 4.25 -20.79
N PHE A 196 -12.52 4.31 -21.56
CA PHE A 196 -13.65 5.20 -21.30
C PHE A 196 -14.98 4.45 -21.50
N ASP A 197 -15.92 4.54 -20.56
CA ASP A 197 -17.23 3.89 -20.72
C ASP A 197 -17.07 2.35 -20.95
N CYS A 198 -16.59 1.66 -19.93
CA CYS A 198 -16.28 0.22 -19.95
C CYS A 198 -16.94 -0.53 -18.78
N MET A 199 -17.79 -1.52 -19.08
CA MET A 199 -18.40 -2.37 -18.07
C MET A 199 -17.95 -3.83 -18.23
N PHE A 200 -17.59 -4.49 -17.13
CA PHE A 200 -17.23 -5.91 -17.11
C PHE A 200 -16.08 -6.27 -18.08
N CYS A 201 -15.12 -5.36 -18.25
CA CYS A 201 -14.03 -5.47 -19.21
C CYS A 201 -12.69 -5.88 -18.56
N PHE A 202 -11.86 -6.58 -19.32
CA PHE A 202 -10.62 -7.19 -18.85
C PHE A 202 -9.46 -6.94 -19.83
N GLY A 203 -8.37 -6.33 -19.35
CA GLY A 203 -7.11 -6.18 -20.10
C GLY A 203 -7.07 -5.11 -21.20
N LEU A 204 -8.16 -4.36 -21.44
CA LEU A 204 -8.25 -3.43 -22.57
C LEU A 204 -7.27 -2.23 -22.47
N ARG A 205 -6.91 -1.68 -23.63
CA ARG A 205 -6.07 -0.47 -23.80
C ARG A 205 -6.75 0.49 -24.78
N GLY A 206 -6.90 1.76 -24.43
CA GLY A 206 -7.47 2.79 -25.33
C GLY A 206 -8.94 2.60 -25.72
N ALA A 207 -9.65 1.66 -25.08
CA ALA A 207 -10.97 1.20 -25.52
C ALA A 207 -12.11 2.13 -25.07
N LYS A 208 -13.23 2.09 -25.79
CA LYS A 208 -14.41 2.90 -25.50
C LYS A 208 -15.75 2.21 -25.78
N ASN A 209 -16.77 2.52 -25.00
CA ASN A 209 -18.14 1.98 -25.13
C ASN A 209 -18.18 0.44 -25.10
N CYS A 210 -17.45 -0.19 -24.17
CA CYS A 210 -17.26 -1.64 -24.15
C CYS A 210 -18.10 -2.33 -23.06
N VAL A 211 -18.66 -3.51 -23.38
CA VAL A 211 -19.28 -4.42 -22.40
C VAL A 211 -18.78 -5.83 -22.63
N GLY A 212 -18.11 -6.43 -21.63
CA GLY A 212 -17.55 -7.79 -21.76
C GLY A 212 -16.50 -7.90 -22.89
N ASN A 213 -15.64 -6.88 -22.99
CA ASN A 213 -14.68 -6.56 -24.06
C ASN A 213 -15.26 -6.26 -25.45
N VAL A 214 -16.54 -6.53 -25.72
CA VAL A 214 -17.17 -6.17 -27.00
C VAL A 214 -17.35 -4.66 -27.07
N GLN A 215 -16.76 -4.01 -28.09
CA GLN A 215 -17.01 -2.59 -28.39
C GLN A 215 -18.37 -2.42 -29.07
N LEU A 216 -19.11 -1.40 -28.64
CA LEU A 216 -20.47 -1.11 -29.11
C LEU A 216 -20.55 0.26 -29.78
N GLU A 217 -21.61 0.42 -30.57
CA GLU A 217 -22.13 1.73 -30.95
C GLU A 217 -22.53 2.51 -29.67
N LYS A 218 -22.28 3.82 -29.63
CA LYS A 218 -22.41 4.67 -28.44
C LYS A 218 -23.83 4.71 -27.88
N GLY A 219 -24.86 4.80 -28.72
CA GLY A 219 -26.27 4.74 -28.32
C GLY A 219 -26.62 3.39 -27.68
N LYS A 220 -26.28 2.29 -28.35
CA LYS A 220 -26.47 0.92 -27.82
C LYS A 220 -25.75 0.70 -26.49
N TYR A 221 -24.54 1.25 -26.34
CA TYR A 221 -23.81 1.23 -25.08
C TYR A 221 -24.54 2.03 -23.98
N ALA A 222 -24.99 3.25 -24.26
CA ALA A 222 -25.64 4.11 -23.28
C ALA A 222 -26.98 3.51 -22.77
N GLU A 223 -27.75 2.88 -23.65
CA GLU A 223 -28.95 2.11 -23.29
C GLU A 223 -28.61 0.96 -22.34
N LEU A 224 -27.63 0.13 -22.71
CA LEU A 224 -27.23 -1.03 -21.91
C LEU A 224 -26.57 -0.64 -20.58
N LYS A 225 -25.76 0.42 -20.54
CA LYS A 225 -25.19 1.00 -19.32
C LYS A 225 -26.30 1.43 -18.37
N THR A 226 -27.28 2.18 -18.86
CA THR A 226 -28.43 2.65 -18.06
C THR A 226 -29.17 1.48 -17.42
N LYS A 227 -29.52 0.47 -18.23
CA LYS A 227 -30.17 -0.78 -17.80
C LYS A 227 -29.36 -1.53 -16.74
N LEU A 228 -28.06 -1.75 -16.97
CA LEU A 228 -27.19 -2.46 -16.03
C LEU A 228 -26.98 -1.68 -14.73
N LEU A 229 -26.88 -0.35 -14.77
CA LEU A 229 -26.77 0.48 -13.56
C LEU A 229 -28.07 0.47 -12.74
N VAL A 230 -29.25 0.38 -13.37
CA VAL A 230 -30.51 0.16 -12.64
C VAL A 230 -30.51 -1.20 -11.94
N GLU A 231 -30.10 -2.28 -12.62
CA GLU A 231 -30.00 -3.62 -12.02
C GLU A 231 -29.00 -3.68 -10.85
N ILE A 232 -27.79 -3.13 -11.05
CA ILE A 232 -26.73 -3.01 -10.02
C ILE A 232 -27.25 -2.22 -8.81
N THR A 233 -27.93 -1.11 -9.04
CA THR A 233 -28.36 -0.23 -7.95
C THR A 233 -29.54 -0.79 -7.15
N ALA A 234 -30.48 -1.46 -7.83
CA ALA A 234 -31.58 -2.15 -7.14
C ALA A 234 -31.05 -3.25 -6.20
N GLU A 235 -30.07 -4.04 -6.67
CA GLU A 235 -29.45 -5.09 -5.86
C GLU A 235 -28.59 -4.50 -4.71
N LEU A 236 -27.85 -3.41 -4.94
CA LEU A 236 -27.09 -2.71 -3.89
C LEU A 236 -27.98 -2.06 -2.82
N LYS A 237 -29.14 -1.51 -3.22
CA LYS A 237 -30.15 -1.02 -2.27
C LYS A 237 -30.73 -2.14 -1.42
N LYS A 238 -31.06 -3.28 -2.05
CA LYS A 238 -31.67 -4.45 -1.42
C LYS A 238 -30.73 -5.20 -0.47
N ARG A 239 -29.47 -5.39 -0.86
CA ARG A 239 -28.50 -6.21 -0.10
C ARG A 239 -27.58 -5.42 0.82
N LYS A 240 -27.47 -4.10 0.64
CA LYS A 240 -26.44 -3.22 1.24
C LYS A 240 -24.99 -3.68 1.01
N ARG A 241 -24.81 -4.60 0.04
CA ARG A 241 -23.56 -5.24 -0.36
C ARG A 241 -23.65 -5.60 -1.84
N LEU A 242 -22.53 -5.51 -2.56
CA LEU A 242 -22.35 -6.17 -3.86
C LEU A 242 -21.03 -6.95 -3.90
N ALA A 243 -20.98 -7.97 -4.75
CA ALA A 243 -19.73 -8.63 -5.10
C ALA A 243 -18.74 -7.63 -5.73
N PHE A 244 -17.43 -7.79 -5.47
CA PHE A 244 -16.35 -7.10 -6.18
C PHE A 244 -16.01 -7.79 -7.52
N VAL A 245 -15.16 -7.19 -8.38
CA VAL A 245 -14.78 -7.80 -9.67
C VAL A 245 -14.17 -9.21 -9.52
N THR A 246 -13.42 -9.50 -8.46
CA THR A 246 -12.88 -10.85 -8.20
C THR A 246 -13.94 -11.88 -7.81
N GLU A 247 -15.07 -11.47 -7.24
CA GLU A 247 -16.15 -12.35 -6.79
C GLU A 247 -17.15 -12.72 -7.90
N ILE A 248 -17.34 -11.86 -8.91
CA ILE A 248 -18.28 -12.13 -10.01
C ILE A 248 -17.74 -13.10 -11.06
N VAL A 249 -16.48 -13.51 -10.97
CA VAL A 249 -15.82 -14.32 -11.99
C VAL A 249 -16.02 -15.83 -11.72
N PRO A 250 -16.44 -16.63 -12.72
CA PRO A 250 -16.64 -18.06 -12.55
C PRO A 250 -15.40 -18.81 -12.06
N LYS A 251 -15.53 -19.55 -10.95
CA LYS A 251 -14.47 -20.44 -10.43
C LYS A 251 -14.13 -21.60 -11.37
N LYS A 252 -15.04 -21.96 -12.28
CA LYS A 252 -14.76 -22.92 -13.36
C LYS A 252 -13.83 -22.28 -14.39
N LYS A 253 -12.77 -22.99 -14.79
CA LYS A 253 -11.91 -22.60 -15.90
C LYS A 253 -12.56 -23.01 -17.22
N THR A 254 -12.64 -22.08 -18.17
CA THR A 254 -12.88 -22.41 -19.58
C THR A 254 -11.56 -22.85 -20.20
N THR A 255 -11.54 -23.98 -20.93
CA THR A 255 -10.33 -24.42 -21.65
C THR A 255 -10.15 -23.60 -22.93
N LEU A 256 -9.56 -22.41 -22.81
CA LEU A 256 -9.18 -21.59 -23.95
C LEU A 256 -7.87 -22.09 -24.55
N GLN A 257 -7.84 -22.31 -25.87
CA GLN A 257 -6.60 -22.54 -26.61
C GLN A 257 -5.88 -21.21 -26.87
N PHE A 258 -5.45 -20.55 -25.79
CA PHE A 258 -4.61 -19.35 -25.88
C PHE A 258 -3.15 -19.76 -26.00
N ARG A 259 -2.43 -19.17 -26.97
CA ARG A 259 -0.97 -19.26 -27.08
C ARG A 259 -0.41 -17.85 -26.82
N PRO A 260 0.26 -17.59 -25.68
CA PRO A 260 0.94 -16.32 -25.48
C PRO A 260 1.99 -16.10 -26.57
N THR A 261 2.15 -14.85 -27.01
CA THR A 261 3.38 -14.46 -27.68
C THR A 261 4.54 -14.68 -26.71
N PRO A 262 5.59 -15.44 -27.07
CA PRO A 262 6.72 -15.66 -26.17
C PRO A 262 7.34 -14.33 -25.74
N GLU A 263 7.46 -14.11 -24.44
CA GLU A 263 8.18 -12.96 -23.92
C GLU A 263 9.67 -13.09 -24.28
N LYS A 264 10.29 -12.01 -24.77
CA LYS A 264 11.74 -12.00 -24.98
C LYS A 264 12.40 -12.06 -23.60
N ALA A 265 13.21 -13.09 -23.35
CA ALA A 265 14.00 -13.21 -22.13
C ALA A 265 14.75 -11.89 -21.84
N LYS A 266 14.51 -11.33 -20.65
CA LYS A 266 15.12 -10.08 -20.19
C LYS A 266 16.50 -10.36 -19.62
N GLU A 267 17.44 -9.47 -19.91
CA GLU A 267 18.75 -9.45 -19.24
C GLU A 267 18.57 -9.00 -17.79
N SER A 268 19.16 -9.75 -16.86
CA SER A 268 19.13 -9.48 -15.42
C SER A 268 20.55 -9.29 -14.88
N ASP A 269 20.78 -8.17 -14.22
CA ASP A 269 22.04 -7.81 -13.55
C ASP A 269 21.77 -7.57 -12.06
N PHE A 270 21.93 -8.62 -11.26
CA PHE A 270 21.84 -8.53 -9.81
C PHE A 270 23.06 -7.81 -9.18
N GLY A 271 24.18 -7.74 -9.90
CA GLY A 271 25.42 -7.09 -9.43
C GLY A 271 25.25 -5.58 -9.24
N ALA A 272 24.49 -4.92 -10.12
CA ALA A 272 24.10 -3.51 -9.95
C ALA A 272 23.31 -3.24 -8.65
N ILE A 273 22.55 -4.24 -8.17
CA ILE A 273 21.71 -4.13 -6.97
C ILE A 273 22.53 -4.44 -5.70
N GLU A 274 23.37 -5.46 -5.74
CA GLU A 274 24.31 -5.78 -4.64
C GLU A 274 25.38 -4.70 -4.44
N ALA A 275 25.90 -4.09 -5.51
CA ALA A 275 26.83 -2.97 -5.40
C ALA A 275 26.17 -1.75 -4.71
N ALA A 276 24.89 -1.49 -5.00
CA ALA A 276 24.10 -0.47 -4.34
C ALA A 276 23.82 -0.81 -2.86
N PHE A 277 23.61 -2.08 -2.54
CA PHE A 277 23.46 -2.57 -1.16
C PHE A 277 24.75 -2.41 -0.35
N SER A 278 25.89 -2.92 -0.86
CA SER A 278 27.20 -2.80 -0.19
C SER A 278 27.53 -1.33 0.11
N LYS A 279 27.38 -0.45 -0.89
CA LYS A 279 27.58 0.99 -0.74
C LYS A 279 26.66 1.62 0.32
N ALA A 280 25.38 1.22 0.38
CA ALA A 280 24.47 1.69 1.42
C ALA A 280 24.92 1.22 2.81
N CYS A 281 25.37 -0.04 2.94
CA CYS A 281 25.91 -0.59 4.18
C CYS A 281 27.19 0.15 4.64
N GLU A 282 28.15 0.37 3.74
CA GLU A 282 29.38 1.12 4.01
C GLU A 282 29.08 2.55 4.51
N LEU A 283 28.13 3.25 3.87
CA LEU A 283 27.72 4.61 4.24
C LEU A 283 26.90 4.71 5.55
N ILE A 284 26.40 3.59 6.08
CA ILE A 284 25.54 3.50 7.26
C ILE A 284 26.30 2.88 8.45
N PHE A 285 26.86 1.68 8.30
CA PHE A 285 27.56 0.92 9.35
C PHE A 285 29.08 1.15 9.38
N GLY A 286 29.65 1.80 8.36
CA GLY A 286 31.11 2.01 8.22
C GLY A 286 31.83 0.85 7.51
N ARG A 287 31.18 -0.29 7.30
CA ARG A 287 31.60 -1.35 6.37
C ARG A 287 30.40 -2.07 5.75
N SER A 288 30.66 -2.83 4.68
CA SER A 288 29.66 -3.73 4.10
C SER A 288 29.37 -4.91 5.04
N ILE A 289 28.14 -5.42 5.00
CA ILE A 289 27.65 -6.54 5.85
C ILE A 289 27.31 -7.79 5.02
N GLY A 290 27.80 -7.87 3.78
CA GLY A 290 27.56 -8.99 2.87
C GLY A 290 26.47 -8.71 1.83
N SER A 291 25.82 -9.78 1.36
CA SER A 291 24.82 -9.79 0.28
C SER A 291 23.39 -9.59 0.81
N ILE A 292 22.49 -9.12 -0.07
CA ILE A 292 21.03 -9.06 0.19
C ILE A 292 20.46 -10.45 0.52
N LEU A 293 20.90 -11.51 -0.17
CA LEU A 293 20.21 -12.81 -0.15
C LEU A 293 20.24 -13.51 1.22
N PRO A 294 21.38 -13.62 1.94
CA PRO A 294 21.39 -14.13 3.32
C PRO A 294 20.49 -13.33 4.27
N LEU A 295 20.35 -12.02 4.03
CA LEU A 295 19.62 -11.07 4.88
C LEU A 295 18.12 -10.95 4.53
N GLU A 296 17.65 -11.55 3.43
CA GLU A 296 16.30 -11.38 2.87
C GLU A 296 15.19 -11.58 3.92
N LYS A 297 15.28 -12.65 4.72
CA LYS A 297 14.30 -12.97 5.77
C LYS A 297 14.24 -11.90 6.88
N TYR A 298 15.37 -11.30 7.23
CA TYR A 298 15.43 -10.21 8.20
C TYR A 298 14.87 -8.92 7.60
N LEU A 299 15.30 -8.58 6.39
CA LEU A 299 14.83 -7.39 5.67
C LEU A 299 13.31 -7.39 5.43
N LEU A 300 12.72 -8.56 5.15
CA LEU A 300 11.28 -8.73 4.97
C LEU A 300 10.46 -8.78 6.27
N ARG A 301 11.05 -8.85 7.48
CA ARG A 301 10.32 -9.18 8.73
C ARG A 301 9.07 -8.33 8.97
N ASN A 302 9.13 -7.03 8.64
CA ASN A 302 8.03 -6.07 8.84
C ASN A 302 7.50 -5.51 7.49
N VAL A 303 7.69 -6.24 6.38
CA VAL A 303 7.38 -5.80 5.00
C VAL A 303 6.30 -6.68 4.38
N ARG A 304 5.39 -6.09 3.59
CA ARG A 304 4.47 -6.83 2.73
C ARG A 304 5.19 -7.42 1.50
N GLY A 305 5.75 -8.61 1.69
CA GLY A 305 6.42 -9.39 0.64
C GLY A 305 5.49 -9.85 -0.49
N SER A 306 6.08 -10.54 -1.47
CA SER A 306 5.39 -11.19 -2.60
C SER A 306 5.47 -12.72 -2.52
N SER A 307 4.70 -13.40 -3.37
CA SER A 307 4.70 -14.85 -3.53
C SER A 307 4.54 -15.22 -5.01
N ALA A 308 5.19 -16.29 -5.45
CA ALA A 308 5.06 -16.82 -6.80
C ALA A 308 3.88 -17.79 -6.90
N HIS A 309 3.11 -17.67 -7.98
CA HIS A 309 1.98 -18.52 -8.36
C HIS A 309 2.14 -18.96 -9.81
N SER A 310 1.27 -19.84 -10.32
CA SER A 310 1.25 -20.20 -11.74
C SER A 310 0.11 -19.49 -12.48
N SER A 311 0.41 -19.00 -13.69
CA SER A 311 -0.60 -18.59 -14.66
C SER A 311 -1.61 -19.72 -14.91
N ALA A 312 -2.88 -19.35 -14.99
CA ALA A 312 -3.98 -20.24 -15.33
C ALA A 312 -4.08 -20.54 -16.83
N LEU A 313 -3.25 -19.92 -17.67
CA LEU A 313 -3.23 -20.05 -19.13
C LEU A 313 -2.00 -20.84 -19.62
N SER A 314 -0.78 -20.46 -19.19
CA SER A 314 0.47 -21.14 -19.60
C SER A 314 1.17 -21.92 -18.49
N GLY A 315 0.82 -21.72 -17.22
CA GLY A 315 1.57 -22.22 -16.07
C GLY A 315 2.82 -21.41 -15.71
N THR A 316 3.22 -20.43 -16.53
CA THR A 316 4.33 -19.48 -16.27
C THR A 316 4.21 -18.86 -14.87
N PRO A 317 5.31 -18.65 -14.13
CA PRO A 317 5.28 -17.93 -12.86
C PRO A 317 4.62 -16.55 -12.98
N VAL A 318 3.70 -16.27 -12.06
CA VAL A 318 3.05 -14.96 -11.87
C VAL A 318 3.29 -14.54 -10.43
N PHE A 319 3.86 -13.35 -10.22
CA PHE A 319 4.13 -12.86 -8.87
C PHE A 319 2.93 -12.06 -8.33
N ALA A 320 2.55 -12.30 -7.07
CA ALA A 320 1.45 -11.61 -6.39
C ALA A 320 1.87 -11.06 -5.03
N GLY A 321 1.28 -9.94 -4.62
CA GLY A 321 1.49 -9.36 -3.29
C GLY A 321 0.84 -10.15 -2.17
N SER A 322 1.33 -9.97 -0.95
CA SER A 322 0.73 -10.46 0.30
C SER A 322 -0.56 -9.72 0.72
N MET A 323 -1.01 -8.75 -0.07
CA MET A 323 -2.23 -7.98 0.20
C MET A 323 -3.51 -8.78 0.02
N GLN A 324 -4.55 -8.46 0.80
CA GLN A 324 -5.85 -9.11 0.72
C GLN A 324 -6.41 -9.21 -0.71
N LEU A 325 -6.43 -8.11 -1.49
CA LEU A 325 -6.97 -8.12 -2.85
C LEU A 325 -6.05 -8.73 -3.90
N ASP A 326 -4.74 -8.78 -3.66
CA ASP A 326 -3.81 -9.55 -4.49
C ASP A 326 -4.04 -11.06 -4.23
N LEU A 327 -4.22 -11.45 -2.96
CA LEU A 327 -4.59 -12.80 -2.53
C LEU A 327 -6.01 -13.21 -2.99
N GLU A 328 -6.99 -12.30 -3.07
CA GLU A 328 -8.30 -12.62 -3.67
C GLU A 328 -8.17 -12.92 -5.17
N ARG A 329 -7.28 -12.23 -5.92
CA ARG A 329 -6.98 -12.59 -7.32
C ARG A 329 -6.38 -13.99 -7.42
N VAL A 330 -5.42 -14.34 -6.54
CA VAL A 330 -4.88 -15.71 -6.44
C VAL A 330 -6.00 -16.74 -6.25
N LYS A 331 -6.91 -16.52 -5.29
CA LYS A 331 -8.03 -17.42 -4.96
C LYS A 331 -9.05 -17.63 -6.08
N THR A 332 -9.08 -16.78 -7.12
CA THR A 332 -9.92 -17.03 -8.31
C THR A 332 -9.44 -18.23 -9.12
N GLY A 333 -8.17 -18.63 -8.99
CA GLY A 333 -7.52 -19.62 -9.85
C GLY A 333 -7.33 -19.16 -11.31
N ARG A 334 -7.52 -17.86 -11.59
CA ARG A 334 -7.50 -17.22 -12.92
C ARG A 334 -6.44 -16.12 -13.03
N LEU A 335 -5.30 -16.30 -12.37
CA LEU A 335 -4.12 -15.47 -12.63
C LEU A 335 -3.63 -15.64 -14.07
N ALA A 336 -3.06 -14.58 -14.62
CA ALA A 336 -2.41 -14.54 -15.92
C ALA A 336 -1.26 -13.53 -15.87
N THR A 337 -0.22 -13.75 -16.66
CA THR A 337 0.85 -12.75 -16.80
C THR A 337 0.30 -11.47 -17.44
N PHE A 338 1.00 -10.35 -17.29
CA PHE A 338 0.61 -9.09 -17.94
C PHE A 338 0.37 -9.24 -19.46
N TYR A 339 1.26 -9.96 -20.15
CA TYR A 339 1.17 -10.17 -21.60
C TYR A 339 0.05 -11.16 -22.00
N GLU A 340 -0.23 -12.16 -21.17
CA GLU A 340 -1.38 -13.04 -21.37
C GLU A 340 -2.70 -12.25 -21.28
N LEU A 341 -2.86 -11.41 -20.25
CA LEU A 341 -4.06 -10.56 -20.08
C LEU A 341 -4.24 -9.60 -21.27
N LEU A 342 -3.14 -9.04 -21.80
CA LEU A 342 -3.17 -8.22 -23.03
C LEU A 342 -3.55 -9.03 -24.28
N GLY A 343 -3.12 -10.29 -24.39
CA GLY A 343 -3.53 -11.18 -25.49
C GLY A 343 -5.00 -11.59 -25.40
N MET A 344 -5.48 -11.94 -24.20
CA MET A 344 -6.88 -12.25 -23.90
C MET A 344 -7.83 -11.09 -24.24
N SER A 345 -7.36 -9.85 -24.15
CA SER A 345 -8.15 -8.66 -24.47
C SER A 345 -8.74 -8.67 -25.89
N LYS A 346 -8.02 -9.28 -26.86
CA LYS A 346 -8.33 -9.31 -28.30
C LYS A 346 -9.34 -10.38 -28.72
N ILE A 347 -9.72 -11.30 -27.83
CA ILE A 347 -10.53 -12.49 -28.18
C ILE A 347 -12.00 -12.12 -28.53
N ARG A 348 -12.42 -10.86 -28.32
CA ARG A 348 -13.83 -10.43 -28.40
C ARG A 348 -14.09 -9.08 -29.04
N GLU A 349 -13.42 -8.81 -30.16
CA GLU A 349 -13.65 -7.56 -30.90
C GLU A 349 -14.92 -7.61 -31.79
N SER A 350 -15.41 -8.79 -32.21
CA SER A 350 -16.68 -8.91 -32.95
C SER A 350 -17.92 -8.99 -32.02
N PRO A 351 -18.98 -8.17 -32.27
CA PRO A 351 -20.27 -8.30 -31.60
C PRO A 351 -21.14 -9.50 -32.03
N GLU A 352 -20.80 -10.19 -33.13
CA GLU A 352 -21.72 -11.09 -33.86
C GLU A 352 -22.20 -12.31 -33.04
N GLY A 353 -21.45 -12.70 -32.00
CA GLY A 353 -21.84 -13.76 -31.07
C GLY A 353 -22.63 -13.29 -29.82
N VAL A 354 -22.76 -11.98 -29.58
CA VAL A 354 -23.28 -11.44 -28.31
C VAL A 354 -24.64 -10.76 -28.50
N LYS A 355 -25.68 -11.45 -28.06
CA LYS A 355 -27.06 -10.95 -28.02
C LYS A 355 -27.25 -9.91 -26.89
N MET A 356 -26.96 -8.65 -27.21
CA MET A 356 -26.97 -7.50 -26.30
C MET A 356 -28.29 -7.35 -25.52
N GLU A 357 -29.41 -7.66 -26.16
CA GLU A 357 -30.76 -7.64 -25.59
C GLU A 357 -30.92 -8.61 -24.41
N ASN A 358 -30.09 -9.66 -24.35
CA ASN A 358 -30.09 -10.71 -23.32
C ASN A 358 -29.11 -10.46 -22.17
N ILE A 359 -28.18 -9.50 -22.25
CA ILE A 359 -27.26 -9.19 -21.15
C ILE A 359 -28.03 -8.63 -19.93
N ARG A 360 -27.76 -9.18 -18.75
CA ARG A 360 -28.29 -8.81 -17.42
C ARG A 360 -27.18 -8.96 -16.38
N LEU A 361 -27.32 -8.31 -15.22
CA LEU A 361 -26.45 -8.55 -14.07
C LEU A 361 -26.48 -10.02 -13.63
N SER A 362 -27.63 -10.69 -13.75
CA SER A 362 -27.82 -12.10 -13.36
C SER A 362 -27.14 -13.13 -14.28
N ASN A 363 -26.74 -12.76 -15.51
CA ASN A 363 -26.04 -13.66 -16.44
C ASN A 363 -24.66 -13.14 -16.88
N ILE A 364 -24.19 -12.03 -16.31
CA ILE A 364 -22.92 -11.39 -16.69
C ILE A 364 -21.70 -12.30 -16.49
N GLN A 365 -21.80 -13.26 -15.56
CA GLN A 365 -20.78 -14.29 -15.33
C GLN A 365 -20.51 -15.11 -16.60
N ASN A 366 -21.57 -15.50 -17.33
CA ASN A 366 -21.47 -16.25 -18.59
C ASN A 366 -20.90 -15.39 -19.72
N LEU A 367 -21.17 -14.07 -19.69
CA LEU A 367 -20.53 -13.14 -20.61
C LEU A 367 -19.02 -13.13 -20.34
N ILE A 368 -18.58 -12.89 -19.09
CA ILE A 368 -17.15 -12.67 -18.81
C ILE A 368 -16.31 -13.96 -18.68
N GLU A 369 -16.92 -15.16 -18.54
CA GLU A 369 -16.22 -16.44 -18.31
C GLU A 369 -14.96 -16.62 -19.18
N PRO A 370 -14.97 -16.34 -20.51
CA PRO A 370 -13.81 -16.61 -21.37
C PRO A 370 -12.75 -15.49 -21.40
N ILE A 371 -12.99 -14.34 -20.76
CA ILE A 371 -12.06 -13.18 -20.78
C ILE A 371 -11.64 -12.72 -19.38
N ALA A 372 -12.37 -13.12 -18.33
CA ALA A 372 -12.12 -12.72 -16.97
C ALA A 372 -10.90 -13.45 -16.38
N TYR A 373 -9.73 -12.87 -16.64
CA TYR A 373 -8.45 -13.22 -16.03
C TYR A 373 -7.89 -12.02 -15.29
N PHE A 374 -7.08 -12.30 -14.26
CA PHE A 374 -6.49 -11.29 -13.40
C PHE A 374 -4.99 -11.29 -13.56
N SER A 375 -4.39 -10.12 -13.70
CA SER A 375 -2.95 -9.98 -13.50
C SER A 375 -2.69 -9.26 -12.18
N THR A 376 -1.61 -9.65 -11.53
CA THR A 376 -0.97 -8.90 -10.45
C THR A 376 0.28 -8.18 -10.95
N GLU A 377 0.49 -8.13 -12.27
CA GLU A 377 1.72 -7.65 -12.91
C GLU A 377 1.51 -6.39 -13.77
N GLU A 378 2.43 -5.44 -13.66
CA GLU A 378 2.41 -4.16 -14.39
C GLU A 378 3.83 -3.87 -14.90
N GLU A 379 4.02 -3.62 -16.18
CA GLU A 379 5.32 -3.18 -16.68
C GLU A 379 5.19 -2.01 -17.65
N THR A 380 6.05 -1.01 -17.49
CA THR A 380 6.17 0.13 -18.42
C THR A 380 7.63 0.29 -18.88
N GLN A 381 8.18 1.51 -18.86
CA GLN A 381 9.54 1.83 -19.31
C GLN A 381 10.56 1.44 -18.22
N SER A 382 10.78 0.14 -18.03
CA SER A 382 11.59 -0.40 -16.94
C SER A 382 12.78 -1.24 -17.46
N LYS A 383 13.85 -1.35 -16.66
CA LYS A 383 15.09 -2.08 -17.02
C LYS A 383 15.62 -2.89 -15.83
N ASN A 384 16.16 -4.09 -16.06
CA ASN A 384 16.80 -4.89 -15.01
C ASN A 384 15.85 -5.13 -13.81
N ILE A 385 14.74 -5.79 -14.11
CA ILE A 385 13.63 -6.05 -13.18
C ILE A 385 13.61 -7.55 -12.90
N ILE A 386 13.90 -7.93 -11.66
CA ILE A 386 14.10 -9.31 -11.22
C ILE A 386 13.01 -9.65 -10.20
N GLU A 387 12.13 -10.60 -10.53
CA GLU A 387 11.04 -11.10 -9.66
C GLU A 387 10.13 -10.00 -9.06
N CYS A 388 10.03 -8.84 -9.74
CA CYS A 388 9.13 -7.75 -9.35
C CYS A 388 7.83 -7.86 -10.16
N PRO A 389 6.66 -8.08 -9.56
CA PRO A 389 5.41 -8.17 -10.33
C PRO A 389 5.07 -6.86 -11.06
N THR A 390 5.29 -5.72 -10.40
CA THR A 390 4.82 -4.41 -10.90
C THR A 390 5.95 -3.41 -10.88
N ALA A 391 6.45 -3.02 -12.05
CA ALA A 391 7.58 -2.13 -12.25
C ALA A 391 7.30 -1.07 -13.33
N ASN A 392 7.00 0.15 -12.89
CA ASN A 392 6.64 1.27 -13.76
C ASN A 392 7.69 2.40 -13.66
N CYS A 393 8.36 2.70 -14.78
CA CYS A 393 9.52 3.60 -14.84
C CYS A 393 10.61 3.27 -13.79
N ALA A 394 10.93 1.99 -13.62
CA ALA A 394 11.87 1.50 -12.60
C ALA A 394 13.15 0.92 -13.22
N SER A 395 14.28 0.98 -12.51
CA SER A 395 15.42 0.13 -12.85
C SER A 395 16.14 -0.50 -11.65
N ASP A 396 16.81 -1.61 -11.93
CA ASP A 396 17.72 -2.29 -10.99
C ASP A 396 16.97 -2.69 -9.70
N CYS A 397 15.95 -3.53 -9.86
CA CYS A 397 15.01 -3.91 -8.80
C CYS A 397 14.92 -5.42 -8.60
N PHE A 398 14.92 -5.89 -7.34
CA PHE A 398 14.85 -7.30 -6.96
C PHE A 398 13.73 -7.58 -5.95
N ARG A 399 12.78 -8.46 -6.31
CA ARG A 399 11.64 -8.85 -5.45
C ARG A 399 10.87 -7.66 -4.86
N CYS A 400 10.73 -6.60 -5.63
CA CYS A 400 9.97 -5.43 -5.26
C CYS A 400 8.55 -5.50 -5.82
N ASN A 401 7.57 -5.37 -4.95
CA ASN A 401 6.19 -5.14 -5.31
C ASN A 401 5.93 -3.62 -5.39
N ARG A 402 5.01 -3.21 -6.26
CA ARG A 402 4.55 -1.83 -6.49
C ARG A 402 5.66 -0.80 -6.66
N THR A 403 6.63 -1.05 -7.55
CA THR A 403 7.70 -0.09 -7.85
C THR A 403 7.29 0.94 -8.91
N TYR A 404 7.33 2.22 -8.54
CA TYR A 404 7.09 3.33 -9.45
C TYR A 404 8.21 4.36 -9.33
N TYR A 405 8.88 4.72 -10.43
CA TYR A 405 9.97 5.72 -10.45
C TYR A 405 11.12 5.42 -9.47
N VAL A 406 11.57 4.17 -9.37
CA VAL A 406 12.64 3.75 -8.44
C VAL A 406 13.89 3.27 -9.13
N LYS A 407 15.04 3.48 -8.48
CA LYS A 407 16.31 2.90 -8.84
C LYS A 407 16.91 2.13 -7.67
N TYR A 408 17.60 1.03 -7.95
CA TYR A 408 18.40 0.25 -7.00
C TYR A 408 17.62 -0.09 -5.72
N CYS A 409 16.65 -1.01 -5.83
CA CYS A 409 15.73 -1.32 -4.74
C CYS A 409 15.54 -2.84 -4.59
N ALA A 410 15.37 -3.32 -3.35
CA ALA A 410 14.97 -4.70 -3.11
C ALA A 410 13.94 -4.83 -1.99
N LEU A 411 13.14 -5.92 -2.05
CA LEU A 411 12.31 -6.38 -0.92
C LEU A 411 11.35 -5.29 -0.43
N SER A 412 10.42 -4.85 -1.29
CA SER A 412 9.74 -3.57 -1.14
C SER A 412 8.29 -3.56 -1.62
N PHE A 413 7.53 -2.56 -1.16
CA PHE A 413 6.12 -2.23 -1.46
C PHE A 413 5.85 -0.87 -0.83
N TRP A 414 5.21 0.20 -1.31
CA TRP A 414 4.84 0.71 -2.64
C TRP A 414 5.74 1.94 -2.94
N PRO A 415 7.04 1.77 -3.21
CA PRO A 415 8.01 2.88 -3.17
C PRO A 415 7.89 3.87 -4.35
N ARG A 416 8.05 5.17 -4.04
CA ARG A 416 8.09 6.32 -4.99
C ARG A 416 8.90 7.50 -4.41
N ASN A 417 10.20 7.72 -4.62
CA ASN A 417 11.12 7.35 -5.69
C ASN A 417 12.53 7.08 -5.08
N SER A 418 13.37 6.22 -5.65
CA SER A 418 14.52 5.62 -4.93
C SER A 418 15.90 5.83 -5.58
N GLU A 419 16.90 6.10 -4.73
CA GLU A 419 18.31 5.69 -4.88
C GLU A 419 18.96 5.68 -3.46
N HIS A 420 19.19 4.58 -2.74
CA HIS A 420 18.76 3.18 -2.84
C HIS A 420 17.82 2.83 -1.65
N MET A 421 17.10 1.70 -1.67
CA MET A 421 16.26 1.22 -0.56
C MET A 421 16.10 -0.30 -0.51
N PHE A 422 16.30 -0.92 0.66
CA PHE A 422 16.24 -2.39 0.81
C PHE A 422 15.47 -2.83 2.08
N GLY A 423 14.39 -3.60 1.92
CA GLY A 423 13.55 -4.11 3.02
C GLY A 423 12.44 -3.15 3.48
N CYS A 424 11.61 -2.64 2.56
CA CYS A 424 10.80 -1.44 2.82
C CYS A 424 9.27 -1.60 2.71
N ASP A 425 8.52 -0.86 3.53
CA ASP A 425 7.08 -0.62 3.32
C ASP A 425 6.74 0.90 3.10
N SER A 426 5.91 1.19 2.10
CA SER A 426 5.22 2.45 1.75
C SER A 426 6.01 3.76 1.90
N THR A 427 7.17 3.87 1.23
CA THR A 427 8.09 5.02 1.33
C THR A 427 8.09 5.96 0.10
N ARG A 428 8.07 7.29 0.30
CA ARG A 428 7.94 8.31 -0.76
C ARG A 428 9.16 9.25 -1.01
N ASN A 429 10.39 8.81 -0.69
CA ASN A 429 11.70 9.06 -1.38
C ASN A 429 12.87 8.74 -0.42
N SER A 430 14.04 8.38 -0.98
CA SER A 430 15.25 7.99 -0.21
C SER A 430 16.56 8.57 -0.75
N SER A 431 17.55 8.67 0.12
CA SER A 431 18.98 8.61 -0.22
C SER A 431 19.73 7.62 0.69
N PHE A 432 19.70 6.34 0.29
CA PHE A 432 20.33 5.16 0.94
C PHE A 432 19.72 4.75 2.29
N CYS A 433 18.84 3.74 2.29
CA CYS A 433 18.22 3.20 3.50
C CYS A 433 18.11 1.67 3.51
N ILE A 434 18.28 1.04 4.67
CA ILE A 434 18.08 -0.39 4.88
C ILE A 434 17.10 -0.60 6.05
N LYS A 435 15.89 -0.97 5.63
CA LYS A 435 14.75 -1.50 6.35
C LYS A 435 13.69 -0.51 6.88
N CYS A 436 13.08 0.32 6.03
CA CYS A 436 12.16 1.40 6.44
C CYS A 436 10.67 1.09 6.24
N HIS A 437 9.77 1.66 7.05
CA HIS A 437 8.32 1.47 6.94
C HIS A 437 7.58 2.83 6.94
N ASN A 438 6.44 2.88 6.24
CA ASN A 438 5.54 4.03 6.00
C ASN A 438 6.17 5.44 6.14
N SER A 439 6.77 6.01 5.08
CA SER A 439 7.62 7.23 5.21
C SER A 439 7.57 8.20 4.01
N TYR A 440 7.90 9.49 4.21
CA TYR A 440 7.99 10.52 3.15
C TYR A 440 8.92 11.71 3.55
N LYS A 441 10.19 11.55 3.89
CA LYS A 441 11.34 11.34 2.97
C LYS A 441 12.61 11.09 3.82
N LEU A 442 13.54 10.22 3.41
CA LEU A 442 14.62 9.74 4.30
C LEU A 442 16.03 9.76 3.70
N GLY A 443 17.06 9.87 4.56
CA GLY A 443 18.43 9.47 4.23
C GLY A 443 19.45 9.87 5.31
N ARG A 444 20.38 9.03 5.78
CA ARG A 444 20.62 7.61 5.51
C ARG A 444 20.13 6.80 6.72
N CYS A 445 19.37 5.71 6.50
CA CYS A 445 18.51 5.16 7.57
C CYS A 445 18.64 3.65 7.77
N PHE A 446 18.58 3.21 9.02
CA PHE A 446 18.41 1.82 9.45
C PHE A 446 17.23 1.72 10.43
N GLU A 447 16.06 1.33 9.90
CA GLU A 447 14.71 1.34 10.51
C GLU A 447 14.08 2.69 10.92
N ALA A 448 12.81 2.85 10.51
CA ALA A 448 11.96 4.03 10.72
C ALA A 448 10.47 3.71 10.42
N ASP A 449 9.54 4.38 11.10
CA ASP A 449 8.11 4.56 10.75
C ASP A 449 7.48 5.54 11.76
N THR A 450 6.69 6.58 11.46
CA THR A 450 6.47 7.36 10.23
C THR A 450 7.36 8.62 10.24
N SER A 451 7.69 9.24 9.08
CA SER A 451 8.62 10.39 9.04
C SER A 451 8.49 11.32 7.80
N GLN A 452 8.73 12.62 7.99
CA GLN A 452 8.70 13.68 6.95
C GLN A 452 9.71 14.85 7.17
N ASN A 453 10.91 14.70 7.76
CA ASN A 453 12.08 14.06 7.15
C ASN A 453 13.19 13.87 8.21
N CYS A 454 13.98 12.78 8.12
CA CYS A 454 14.98 12.45 9.14
C CYS A 454 16.36 12.07 8.56
N THR A 455 17.42 12.36 9.32
CA THR A 455 18.83 12.07 8.95
C THR A 455 19.60 11.39 10.09
N GLY A 456 19.96 10.11 9.94
CA GLY A 456 21.00 9.45 10.76
C GLY A 456 20.55 8.47 11.85
N CYS A 457 19.38 7.83 11.75
CA CYS A 457 18.86 6.83 12.71
C CYS A 457 18.58 5.46 12.06
N TYR A 458 18.67 4.30 12.72
CA TYR A 458 19.21 3.89 14.03
C TYR A 458 18.42 4.13 15.34
N PHE A 459 17.10 4.13 15.50
CA PHE A 459 15.91 3.72 14.76
C PHE A 459 14.83 4.76 15.18
N ILE A 460 13.68 4.91 14.49
CA ILE A 460 12.82 6.08 14.77
C ILE A 460 11.30 5.91 14.59
N HIS A 461 10.52 6.54 15.48
CA HIS A 461 9.06 6.75 15.36
C HIS A 461 8.61 8.02 16.11
N ASN A 462 7.48 8.68 15.83
CA ASN A 462 7.01 9.12 14.51
C ASN A 462 7.43 10.59 14.40
N CYS A 463 8.30 10.97 13.45
CA CYS A 463 9.19 12.13 13.65
C CYS A 463 9.34 13.12 12.48
N GLU A 464 9.70 14.35 12.85
CA GLU A 464 10.10 15.46 11.97
C GLU A 464 11.34 16.14 12.57
N ASN A 465 12.32 16.49 11.73
CA ASN A 465 13.49 17.31 12.08
C ASN A 465 14.35 16.81 13.25
N VAL A 466 14.75 15.54 13.26
CA VAL A 466 15.77 15.00 14.19
C VAL A 466 17.09 14.76 13.44
N HIS A 467 18.22 15.12 14.05
CA HIS A 467 19.55 15.04 13.44
C HIS A 467 20.53 14.18 14.26
N ASP A 468 21.11 13.17 13.61
CA ASP A 468 22.05 12.19 14.18
C ASP A 468 21.50 11.54 15.45
N SER A 469 20.83 10.39 15.29
CA SER A 469 19.84 9.93 16.26
C SER A 469 19.93 8.44 16.57
N MET A 470 19.79 8.08 17.85
CA MET A 470 19.70 6.68 18.29
C MET A 470 18.45 6.41 19.12
N PHE A 471 17.51 5.64 18.57
CA PHE A 471 16.23 5.25 19.18
C PHE A 471 15.41 6.45 19.72
N CYS A 472 14.61 7.07 18.84
CA CYS A 472 13.85 8.29 19.13
C CYS A 472 12.33 8.05 19.07
N PHE A 473 11.58 8.63 20.02
CA PHE A 473 10.18 8.32 20.28
C PHE A 473 9.30 9.59 20.44
N ASN A 474 8.59 9.96 19.38
CA ASN A 474 7.61 11.08 19.31
C ASN A 474 8.14 12.51 19.59
N VAL A 475 9.45 12.75 19.56
CA VAL A 475 10.07 14.07 19.80
C VAL A 475 10.37 14.83 18.50
N LYS A 476 10.52 16.16 18.59
CA LYS A 476 10.86 17.05 17.45
C LYS A 476 12.08 17.93 17.74
N ASN A 477 12.82 18.30 16.69
CA ASN A 477 13.90 19.31 16.69
C ASN A 477 15.13 19.04 17.59
N LEU A 478 15.41 17.80 17.99
CA LEU A 478 16.58 17.44 18.82
C LEU A 478 17.84 17.10 18.00
N ARG A 479 19.02 17.24 18.63
CA ARG A 479 20.34 16.92 18.06
C ARG A 479 21.16 16.03 19.00
N TYR A 480 21.88 15.04 18.46
CA TYR A 480 22.71 14.12 19.24
C TYR A 480 21.93 13.48 20.41
N ALA A 481 20.79 12.90 20.06
CA ALA A 481 19.78 12.44 21.02
C ALA A 481 19.69 10.92 21.11
N ILE A 482 19.48 10.42 22.33
CA ILE A 482 19.24 9.01 22.64
C ILE A 482 18.06 8.94 23.61
N GLY A 483 17.01 8.17 23.28
CA GLY A 483 15.88 7.94 24.20
C GLY A 483 15.22 9.22 24.71
N ASN A 484 14.87 10.14 23.81
CA ASN A 484 14.20 11.42 24.08
C ASN A 484 14.99 12.41 24.97
N ALA A 485 16.31 12.26 25.09
CA ALA A 485 17.19 13.25 25.70
C ALA A 485 18.40 13.54 24.80
N GLU A 486 18.83 14.80 24.74
CA GLU A 486 20.11 15.17 24.13
C GLU A 486 21.26 14.75 25.06
N VAL A 487 22.27 14.05 24.52
CA VAL A 487 23.44 13.59 25.30
C VAL A 487 24.73 14.33 24.95
N GLY A 488 24.71 15.15 23.89
CA GLY A 488 25.88 15.85 23.37
C GLY A 488 26.73 15.00 22.43
N ARG A 489 27.50 15.66 21.56
CA ARG A 489 28.18 15.05 20.41
C ARG A 489 29.13 13.91 20.78
N GLU A 490 29.92 14.06 21.85
CA GLU A 490 30.93 13.07 22.26
C GLU A 490 30.29 11.74 22.69
N LYS A 491 29.38 11.78 23.67
CA LYS A 491 28.59 10.63 24.11
C LYS A 491 27.80 9.98 22.97
N PHE A 492 27.25 10.79 22.07
CA PHE A 492 26.50 10.28 20.92
C PHE A 492 27.39 9.48 19.95
N MET A 493 28.59 9.98 19.63
CA MET A 493 29.51 9.27 18.74
C MET A 493 30.03 7.96 19.39
N GLN A 494 30.31 7.97 20.70
CA GLN A 494 30.64 6.76 21.45
C GLN A 494 29.52 5.71 21.38
N ALA A 495 28.27 6.12 21.61
CA ALA A 495 27.10 5.22 21.52
C ALA A 495 26.93 4.66 20.09
N LYS A 496 27.16 5.50 19.07
CA LYS A 496 27.05 5.13 17.66
C LYS A 496 28.06 4.07 17.25
N GLU A 497 29.32 4.20 17.66
CA GLU A 497 30.36 3.19 17.38
C GLU A 497 30.03 1.84 18.06
N ALA A 498 29.55 1.87 19.30
CA ALA A 498 29.10 0.67 20.01
C ALA A 498 27.89 -0.01 19.31
N LEU A 499 26.89 0.77 18.87
CA LEU A 499 25.74 0.25 18.12
C LEU A 499 26.16 -0.32 16.76
N GLN A 500 26.98 0.40 15.98
CA GLN A 500 27.46 -0.06 14.68
C GLN A 500 28.18 -1.41 14.80
N LYS A 501 29.09 -1.53 15.78
CA LYS A 501 29.78 -2.78 16.08
C LYS A 501 28.79 -3.92 16.41
N TYR A 502 27.86 -3.68 17.33
CA TYR A 502 26.85 -4.67 17.72
C TYR A 502 26.02 -5.16 16.53
N ILE A 503 25.54 -4.24 15.69
CA ILE A 503 24.72 -4.56 14.53
C ILE A 503 25.48 -5.49 13.59
N ILE A 504 26.73 -5.15 13.26
CA ILE A 504 27.55 -5.92 12.32
C ILE A 504 27.84 -7.32 12.89
N GLU A 505 28.31 -7.43 14.14
CA GLU A 505 28.62 -8.72 14.78
C GLU A 505 27.41 -9.66 14.87
N ARG A 506 26.18 -9.11 14.99
CA ARG A 506 24.94 -9.89 14.98
C ARG A 506 24.53 -10.31 13.57
N LEU A 507 24.57 -9.39 12.61
CA LEU A 507 24.17 -9.66 11.22
C LEU A 507 25.14 -10.65 10.55
N GLU A 508 26.45 -10.49 10.69
CA GLU A 508 27.45 -11.42 10.15
C GLU A 508 27.32 -12.84 10.76
N ARG A 509 26.94 -12.94 12.04
CA ARG A 509 26.81 -14.22 12.75
C ARG A 509 25.47 -14.94 12.52
N SER A 510 24.39 -14.20 12.23
CA SER A 510 23.03 -14.76 12.29
C SER A 510 22.07 -14.30 11.19
N ASN A 511 22.49 -13.36 10.34
CA ASN A 511 21.67 -12.68 9.33
C ASN A 511 20.40 -12.01 9.88
N ALA A 512 20.38 -11.66 11.18
CA ALA A 512 19.24 -11.03 11.84
C ALA A 512 19.66 -10.13 13.03
N LEU A 513 18.74 -9.26 13.46
CA LEU A 513 18.78 -8.59 14.77
C LEU A 513 17.56 -8.95 15.60
N GLU A 514 17.75 -9.12 16.90
CA GLU A 514 16.68 -9.37 17.86
C GLU A 514 15.90 -8.10 18.22
N LEU A 515 16.58 -6.97 18.35
CA LEU A 515 16.03 -5.65 18.68
C LEU A 515 15.62 -4.88 17.42
N ASP A 516 14.45 -4.24 17.44
CA ASP A 516 13.92 -3.44 16.31
C ASP A 516 12.97 -2.32 16.77
N ILE A 517 12.56 -1.41 15.88
CA ILE A 517 11.74 -0.25 16.26
C ILE A 517 10.38 -0.65 16.82
N PHE A 518 9.81 -1.79 16.39
CA PHE A 518 8.51 -2.28 16.83
C PHE A 518 8.59 -2.99 18.20
N ASN A 519 9.77 -3.46 18.61
CA ASN A 519 9.95 -4.26 19.84
C ASN A 519 10.81 -3.63 20.94
N ILE A 520 11.53 -2.54 20.70
CA ILE A 520 12.38 -1.89 21.72
C ILE A 520 11.60 -1.41 22.97
N GLY A 521 10.32 -1.02 22.81
CA GLY A 521 9.43 -0.71 23.94
C GLY A 521 8.78 -1.94 24.60
N HIS A 522 9.19 -3.16 24.27
CA HIS A 522 8.59 -4.40 24.79
C HIS A 522 9.33 -4.90 26.03
N CYS A 523 8.56 -5.45 26.98
CA CYS A 523 9.11 -6.03 28.21
C CYS A 523 9.47 -7.50 28.00
N LYS A 524 10.73 -7.85 28.24
CA LYS A 524 11.13 -9.26 28.45
C LYS A 524 10.53 -9.71 29.79
N ASN A 525 9.47 -10.53 29.72
CA ASN A 525 8.96 -11.33 30.84
C ASN A 525 9.80 -12.60 31.00
#